data_AF-A0A7W0GTJ0-F1
#
_entry.id   AF-A0A7W0GTJ0-F1
#
_cell.length_a   1.000
_cell.length_b   1.000
_cell.length_c   1.000
_cell.angle_alpha   90.00
_cell.angle_beta   90.00
_cell.angle_gamma   90.00
#
_symmetry.space_group_name_H-M   'P 1'
#
loop_
_entity.id
_entity.type
_entity.pdbx_description
1 polymer ?
#
loop_
_entity_poly.entity_id
_entity_poly.type
_entity_poly.pdbx_seq_one_letter_code
_entity_poly.pdbx_strand_id
1 'polypeptide(L)'
;MPQQPRAIRNIAIIAHVDHGKTTLVDAMLRQSGTFRDNQQVRDRVMDSMDLERERGITIMAKNTAVRYRDVKINIVDTPGHADFGGEVERVLKMVDGVMLLVDAAEGCLPQTRFVLRKALEARLPAIAVVNKIDRHDARPAEVVDEIYELFLDLDATNEQIEFPILYSISRAGMAKKHLTDHSEDLRPLFDQIVETIPAPQALRADSLQLLVANLDYNDYVGRLAIGRIFSGELAIGDQVVVVKRGGSIKKVRISQLYVFEGLKREPVDRAGLGEIVALAGIEDIEIGDTITSADNP
;
A
#
# COMPACT_ATOMS: atom_id res chain seq x y z
N MET A 1 -6.62 23.42 -8.35
CA MET A 1 -7.83 23.09 -7.57
C MET A 1 -7.47 21.93 -6.66
N PRO A 2 -7.74 21.98 -5.34
CA PRO A 2 -7.41 20.85 -4.47
C PRO A 2 -8.21 19.63 -4.93
N GLN A 3 -7.51 18.53 -5.22
CA GLN A 3 -8.13 17.26 -5.63
C GLN A 3 -9.02 16.79 -4.48
N GLN A 4 -10.31 16.59 -4.75
CA GLN A 4 -11.25 16.12 -3.73
C GLN A 4 -10.78 14.76 -3.15
N PRO A 5 -10.90 14.54 -1.84
CA PRO A 5 -10.44 13.32 -1.15
C PRO A 5 -11.11 12.01 -1.61
N ARG A 6 -12.09 12.05 -2.52
CA ARG A 6 -12.73 10.87 -3.11
C ARG A 6 -11.80 10.05 -4.02
N ALA A 7 -10.68 10.64 -4.43
CA ALA A 7 -9.78 10.12 -5.45
C ALA A 7 -8.63 9.24 -4.95
N ILE A 8 -8.47 8.98 -3.64
CA ILE A 8 -7.34 8.16 -3.16
C ILE A 8 -7.83 6.80 -2.65
N ARG A 9 -7.07 5.74 -2.92
CA ARG A 9 -7.17 4.43 -2.28
C ARG A 9 -5.79 4.01 -1.81
N ASN A 10 -5.62 3.75 -0.52
CA ASN A 10 -4.38 3.21 0.01
C ASN A 10 -4.58 1.73 0.30
N ILE A 11 -3.81 0.85 -0.33
CA ILE A 11 -3.90 -0.59 -0.14
C ILE A 11 -2.54 -1.20 0.22
N ALA A 12 -2.56 -2.24 1.04
CA ALA A 12 -1.41 -3.11 1.26
C ALA A 12 -1.62 -4.45 0.55
N ILE A 13 -0.55 -5.02 -0.04
CA ILE A 13 -0.62 -6.36 -0.66
C ILE A 13 0.06 -7.38 0.25
N ILE A 14 -0.75 -8.33 0.72
CA ILE A 14 -0.34 -9.45 1.55
C ILE A 14 -0.16 -10.66 0.64
N ALA A 15 1.05 -11.19 0.54
CA ALA A 15 1.35 -12.33 -0.33
C ALA A 15 2.47 -13.17 0.26
N HIS A 16 2.45 -14.48 0.00
CA HIS A 16 3.63 -15.31 0.22
C HIS A 16 4.70 -15.00 -0.83
N VAL A 17 5.92 -15.46 -0.57
CA VAL A 17 7.02 -15.47 -1.54
C VAL A 17 6.55 -16.15 -2.82
N ASP A 18 6.94 -15.62 -3.97
CA ASP A 18 6.63 -16.19 -5.29
C ASP A 18 5.14 -16.30 -5.69
N HIS A 19 4.17 -15.87 -4.87
CA HIS A 19 2.76 -15.77 -5.28
C HIS A 19 2.49 -14.69 -6.35
N GLY A 20 3.54 -13.98 -6.79
CA GLY A 20 3.48 -13.07 -7.93
C GLY A 20 3.08 -11.64 -7.57
N LYS A 21 3.31 -11.20 -6.33
CA LYS A 21 3.08 -9.82 -5.87
C LYS A 21 3.78 -8.79 -6.76
N THR A 22 5.09 -8.95 -6.95
CA THR A 22 5.89 -8.06 -7.80
C THR A 22 5.35 -8.04 -9.23
N THR A 23 5.07 -9.21 -9.80
CA THR A 23 4.50 -9.30 -11.16
C THR A 23 3.14 -8.62 -11.28
N LEU A 24 2.29 -8.71 -10.25
CA LEU A 24 0.98 -8.06 -10.26
C LEU A 24 1.11 -6.54 -10.22
N VAL A 25 1.93 -6.01 -9.31
CA VAL A 25 2.15 -4.57 -9.19
C VAL A 25 2.80 -4.00 -10.46
N ASP A 26 3.75 -4.73 -11.07
CA ASP A 26 4.34 -4.35 -12.36
C ASP A 26 3.29 -4.32 -13.48
N ALA A 27 2.36 -5.28 -13.53
CA ALA A 27 1.27 -5.28 -14.49
C ALA A 27 0.28 -4.12 -14.27
N MET A 28 -0.04 -3.82 -13.00
CA MET A 28 -0.87 -2.65 -12.64
C MET A 28 -0.22 -1.35 -13.11
N LEU A 29 1.09 -1.22 -12.89
CA LEU A 29 1.89 -0.07 -13.30
C LEU A 29 1.93 0.13 -14.83
N ARG A 30 2.07 -0.94 -15.60
CA ARG A 30 2.06 -0.88 -17.07
C ARG A 30 0.70 -0.44 -17.61
N GLN A 31 -0.38 -0.94 -17.02
CA GLN A 31 -1.75 -0.67 -17.49
C GLN A 31 -2.36 0.62 -16.96
N SER A 32 -1.80 1.21 -15.89
CA SER A 32 -2.27 2.50 -15.36
C SER A 32 -1.85 3.71 -16.21
N GLY A 33 -1.11 3.49 -17.31
CA GLY A 33 -0.62 4.57 -18.18
C GLY A 33 0.43 5.46 -17.53
N THR A 34 0.95 5.10 -16.35
CA THR A 34 1.99 5.85 -15.63
C THR A 34 3.33 5.84 -16.39
N PHE A 35 3.48 4.92 -17.35
CA PHE A 35 4.60 4.88 -18.28
C PHE A 35 4.16 5.43 -19.65
N ARG A 36 4.63 6.62 -20.01
CA ARG A 36 4.70 7.05 -21.42
C ARG A 36 5.68 6.11 -22.14
N ASP A 37 5.38 5.77 -23.40
CA ASP A 37 5.99 4.75 -24.29
C ASP A 37 7.55 4.67 -24.41
N ASN A 38 8.32 5.47 -23.67
CA ASN A 38 9.78 5.59 -23.81
C ASN A 38 10.61 5.22 -22.56
N GLN A 39 10.05 4.60 -21.52
CA GLN A 39 10.85 4.11 -20.39
C GLN A 39 11.11 2.60 -20.51
N GLN A 40 12.38 2.24 -20.78
CA GLN A 40 12.84 0.86 -20.80
C GLN A 40 12.50 0.16 -19.48
N VAL A 41 11.66 -0.85 -19.57
CA VAL A 41 11.32 -1.73 -18.46
C VAL A 41 12.53 -2.62 -18.20
N ARG A 42 13.20 -2.46 -17.06
CA ARG A 42 13.99 -3.56 -16.50
C ARG A 42 12.98 -4.58 -15.95
N ASP A 43 13.07 -5.83 -16.36
CA ASP A 43 12.06 -6.89 -16.14
C ASP A 43 11.74 -7.29 -14.68
N ARG A 44 12.22 -6.54 -13.68
CA ARG A 44 11.94 -6.72 -12.24
C ARG A 44 12.40 -5.45 -11.51
N VAL A 45 11.55 -4.43 -11.41
CA VAL A 45 11.96 -3.13 -10.83
C VAL A 45 11.79 -3.10 -9.30
N MET A 46 10.93 -3.95 -8.74
CA MET A 46 10.74 -4.02 -7.29
C MET A 46 11.79 -4.86 -6.55
N ASP A 47 12.49 -5.79 -7.20
CA ASP A 47 13.58 -6.55 -6.57
C ASP A 47 14.89 -5.75 -6.73
N SER A 48 15.12 -4.72 -5.92
CA SER A 48 16.28 -3.83 -6.10
C SER A 48 17.46 -4.17 -5.19
N MET A 49 17.33 -5.10 -4.24
CA MET A 49 18.41 -5.47 -3.32
C MET A 49 18.75 -6.96 -3.43
N ASP A 50 20.04 -7.27 -3.51
CA ASP A 50 20.55 -8.65 -3.62
C ASP A 50 20.11 -9.51 -2.42
N LEU A 51 19.96 -8.91 -1.23
CA LEU A 51 19.49 -9.58 -0.02
C LEU A 51 18.01 -10.00 -0.07
N GLU A 52 17.15 -9.23 -0.75
CA GLU A 52 15.72 -9.58 -0.95
C GLU A 52 15.60 -10.75 -1.94
N ARG A 53 16.44 -10.75 -2.98
CA ARG A 53 16.52 -11.85 -3.95
C ARG A 53 17.10 -13.13 -3.35
N GLU A 54 18.10 -13.01 -2.48
CA GLU A 54 18.71 -14.17 -1.79
C GLU A 54 17.75 -14.81 -0.78
N ARG A 55 16.88 -14.02 -0.14
CA ARG A 55 15.94 -14.52 0.89
C ARG A 55 14.51 -14.72 0.41
N GLY A 56 14.18 -14.28 -0.80
CA GLY A 56 12.84 -14.36 -1.39
C GLY A 56 11.78 -13.49 -0.69
N ILE A 57 12.14 -12.63 0.25
CA ILE A 57 11.18 -11.81 1.02
C ILE A 57 11.33 -10.33 0.68
N THR A 58 10.22 -9.59 0.66
CA THR A 58 10.26 -8.11 0.75
C THR A 58 10.79 -7.74 2.13
N ILE A 59 11.90 -7.01 2.17
CA ILE A 59 12.55 -6.58 3.43
C ILE A 59 12.15 -5.15 3.77
N MET A 60 12.00 -4.27 2.77
CA MET A 60 11.60 -2.87 2.98
C MET A 60 10.31 -2.54 2.23
N ALA A 61 9.37 -1.89 2.92
CA ALA A 61 8.14 -1.40 2.29
C ALA A 61 8.45 -0.38 1.17
N LYS A 62 8.01 -0.69 -0.06
CA LYS A 62 8.05 0.24 -1.20
C LYS A 62 6.66 0.80 -1.45
N ASN A 63 6.58 2.12 -1.59
CA ASN A 63 5.35 2.81 -1.94
C ASN A 63 5.34 3.04 -3.45
N THR A 64 4.29 2.52 -4.09
CA THR A 64 4.04 2.69 -5.52
C THR A 64 2.67 3.33 -5.68
N ALA A 65 2.49 4.21 -6.67
CA ALA A 65 1.18 4.78 -6.95
C ALA A 65 0.79 4.56 -8.42
N VAL A 66 -0.43 4.09 -8.65
CA VAL A 66 -0.99 3.92 -9.98
C VAL A 66 -2.24 4.78 -10.12
N ARG A 67 -2.49 5.32 -11.32
CA ARG A 67 -3.69 6.09 -11.62
C ARG A 67 -4.66 5.25 -12.41
N TYR A 68 -5.88 5.14 -11.91
CA TYR A 68 -6.98 4.47 -12.57
C TYR A 68 -8.16 5.42 -12.67
N ARG A 69 -8.47 5.89 -13.88
CA ARG A 69 -9.41 7.00 -14.12
C ARG A 69 -8.98 8.21 -13.28
N ASP A 70 -9.89 8.79 -12.51
CA ASP A 70 -9.62 9.91 -11.60
C ASP A 70 -9.16 9.47 -10.20
N VAL A 71 -8.86 8.18 -9.99
CA VAL A 71 -8.46 7.63 -8.68
C VAL A 71 -6.97 7.28 -8.67
N LYS A 72 -6.25 7.79 -7.68
CA LYS A 72 -4.90 7.39 -7.29
C LYS A 72 -4.97 6.21 -6.33
N ILE A 73 -4.36 5.10 -6.70
CA ILE A 73 -4.24 3.91 -5.88
C ILE A 73 -2.79 3.82 -5.41
N ASN A 74 -2.56 4.08 -4.12
CA ASN A 74 -1.29 3.85 -3.46
C ASN A 74 -1.23 2.38 -3.03
N ILE A 75 -0.16 1.72 -3.45
CA ILE A 75 0.17 0.34 -3.11
C ILE A 75 1.36 0.40 -2.17
N VAL A 76 1.16 -0.03 -0.93
CA VAL A 76 2.19 -0.11 0.09
C VAL A 76 2.59 -1.56 0.26
N ASP A 77 3.84 -1.88 -0.06
CA ASP A 77 4.30 -3.26 0.07
C ASP A 77 4.50 -3.65 1.55
N THR A 78 3.91 -4.76 1.99
CA THR A 78 4.13 -5.30 3.35
C THR A 78 5.26 -6.33 3.35
N PRO A 79 6.20 -6.26 4.32
CA PRO A 79 7.10 -7.38 4.60
C PRO A 79 6.32 -8.64 4.95
N GLY A 80 6.67 -9.77 4.33
CA GLY A 80 5.92 -11.03 4.45
C GLY A 80 6.33 -11.93 5.63
N HIS A 81 7.17 -11.46 6.56
CA HIS A 81 7.74 -12.29 7.63
C HIS A 81 7.44 -11.72 9.03
N ALA A 82 7.11 -12.61 9.98
CA ALA A 82 6.72 -12.25 11.35
C ALA A 82 7.81 -11.47 12.12
N ASP A 83 9.08 -11.67 11.77
CA ASP A 83 10.22 -10.96 12.37
C ASP A 83 10.18 -9.44 12.15
N PHE A 84 9.34 -8.95 11.22
CA PHE A 84 9.15 -7.52 10.94
C PHE A 84 7.81 -6.99 11.48
N GLY A 85 7.27 -7.60 12.55
CA GLY A 85 5.95 -7.27 13.07
C GLY A 85 5.71 -5.78 13.36
N GLY A 86 6.72 -5.08 13.90
CA GLY A 86 6.63 -3.63 14.12
C GLY A 86 6.52 -2.81 12.83
N GLU A 87 7.10 -3.28 11.72
CA GLU A 87 6.98 -2.63 10.40
C GLU A 87 5.64 -2.92 9.74
N VAL A 88 5.17 -4.17 9.85
CA VAL A 88 3.85 -4.58 9.36
C VAL A 88 2.75 -3.70 9.94
N GLU A 89 2.72 -3.51 11.26
CA GLU A 89 1.69 -2.66 11.90
C GLU A 89 1.76 -1.19 11.43
N ARG A 90 2.95 -0.69 11.08
CA ARG A 90 3.10 0.68 10.56
C ARG A 90 2.60 0.81 9.13
N VAL A 91 2.88 -0.18 8.30
CA VAL A 91 2.34 -0.25 6.93
C VAL A 91 0.83 -0.33 6.95
N LEU A 92 0.25 -1.19 7.80
CA LEU A 92 -1.19 -1.33 7.92
C LEU A 92 -1.88 -0.05 8.39
N LYS A 93 -1.21 0.79 9.21
CA LYS A 93 -1.71 2.12 9.55
C LYS A 93 -1.71 3.09 8.37
N MET A 94 -0.88 2.91 7.36
CA MET A 94 -0.86 3.80 6.19
C MET A 94 -1.95 3.48 5.16
N VAL A 95 -2.65 2.35 5.27
CA VAL A 95 -3.60 1.89 4.24
C VAL A 95 -5.04 1.90 4.74
N ASP A 96 -5.97 1.85 3.80
CA ASP A 96 -7.43 1.82 4.04
C ASP A 96 -8.03 0.45 3.71
N GLY A 97 -7.21 -0.49 3.26
CA GLY A 97 -7.63 -1.84 2.92
C GLY A 97 -6.44 -2.73 2.55
N VAL A 98 -6.71 -4.02 2.41
CA VAL A 98 -5.68 -5.02 2.08
C VAL A 98 -6.12 -5.89 0.90
N MET A 99 -5.14 -6.34 0.12
CA MET A 99 -5.32 -7.33 -0.93
C MET A 99 -4.52 -8.59 -0.56
N LEU A 100 -5.20 -9.70 -0.33
CA LEU A 100 -4.57 -11.01 -0.13
C LEU A 100 -4.34 -11.67 -1.50
N LEU A 101 -3.08 -11.92 -1.85
CA LEU A 101 -2.70 -12.56 -3.10
C LEU A 101 -2.24 -14.00 -2.85
N VAL A 102 -2.95 -14.96 -3.45
CA VAL A 102 -2.75 -16.40 -3.23
C VAL A 102 -2.50 -17.09 -4.56
N ASP A 103 -1.50 -17.96 -4.65
CA ASP A 103 -1.25 -18.78 -5.83
C ASP A 103 -2.34 -19.86 -5.98
N ALA A 104 -2.89 -20.01 -7.19
CA ALA A 104 -4.00 -20.91 -7.48
C ALA A 104 -3.65 -22.41 -7.36
N ALA A 105 -2.37 -22.77 -7.31
CA ALA A 105 -1.90 -24.14 -7.11
C ALA A 105 -1.42 -24.37 -5.66
N GLU A 106 -0.66 -23.43 -5.10
CA GLU A 106 -0.03 -23.59 -3.78
C GLU A 106 -1.02 -23.34 -2.63
N GLY A 107 -1.95 -22.41 -2.79
CA GLY A 107 -2.94 -22.11 -1.75
C GLY A 107 -2.39 -21.25 -0.61
N CYS A 108 -3.03 -21.33 0.56
CA CYS A 108 -2.75 -20.44 1.68
C CYS A 108 -1.52 -20.88 2.49
N LEU A 109 -0.45 -20.07 2.48
CA LEU A 109 0.81 -20.39 3.17
C LEU A 109 1.00 -19.62 4.49
N PRO A 110 1.66 -20.22 5.51
CA PRO A 110 1.74 -19.69 6.88
C PRO A 110 2.27 -18.26 7.03
N GLN A 111 3.14 -17.82 6.14
CA GLN A 111 3.81 -16.53 6.19
C GLN A 111 2.82 -15.35 6.08
N THR A 112 1.72 -15.54 5.33
CA THR A 112 0.69 -14.51 5.17
C THR A 112 -0.20 -14.36 6.40
N ARG A 113 -0.28 -15.40 7.27
CA ARG A 113 -1.19 -15.45 8.41
C ARG A 113 -0.97 -14.32 9.40
N PHE A 114 0.29 -13.99 9.68
CA PHE A 114 0.63 -12.95 10.65
C PHE A 114 0.15 -11.57 10.18
N VAL A 115 0.47 -11.20 8.93
CA VAL A 115 0.10 -9.90 8.36
C VAL A 115 -1.41 -9.81 8.18
N LEU A 116 -2.05 -10.87 7.72
CA LEU A 116 -3.51 -10.92 7.56
C LEU A 116 -4.22 -10.78 8.90
N ARG A 117 -3.77 -11.48 9.96
CA ARG A 117 -4.31 -11.32 11.31
C ARG A 117 -4.27 -9.86 11.76
N LYS A 118 -3.14 -9.18 11.56
CA LYS A 118 -2.98 -7.76 11.91
C LYS A 118 -3.92 -6.85 11.09
N ALA A 119 -4.15 -7.18 9.83
CA ALA A 119 -5.12 -6.44 9.01
C ALA A 119 -6.57 -6.64 9.51
N LEU A 120 -6.92 -7.86 9.93
CA LEU A 120 -8.22 -8.18 10.52
C LEU A 120 -8.42 -7.51 11.88
N GLU A 121 -7.41 -7.52 12.76
CA GLU A 121 -7.40 -6.78 14.03
C GLU A 121 -7.63 -5.28 13.80
N ALA A 122 -7.05 -4.72 12.73
CA ALA A 122 -7.23 -3.34 12.32
C ALA A 122 -8.56 -3.05 11.59
N ARG A 123 -9.40 -4.08 11.38
CA ARG A 123 -10.69 -4.01 10.66
C ARG A 123 -10.57 -3.43 9.26
N LEU A 124 -9.46 -3.71 8.58
CA LEU A 124 -9.25 -3.27 7.20
C LEU A 124 -10.09 -4.14 6.27
N PRO A 125 -10.84 -3.54 5.32
CA PRO A 125 -11.54 -4.31 4.28
C PRO A 125 -10.53 -5.07 3.42
N ALA A 126 -10.88 -6.29 3.07
CA ALA A 126 -10.02 -7.19 2.31
C ALA A 126 -10.58 -7.43 0.89
N ILE A 127 -9.68 -7.67 -0.06
CA ILE A 127 -9.95 -8.26 -1.36
C ILE A 127 -9.05 -9.49 -1.49
N ALA A 128 -9.59 -10.63 -1.89
CA ALA A 128 -8.80 -11.81 -2.18
C ALA A 128 -8.56 -11.94 -3.69
N VAL A 129 -7.34 -12.26 -4.08
CA VAL A 129 -6.95 -12.48 -5.47
C VAL A 129 -6.24 -13.83 -5.59
N VAL A 130 -6.87 -14.75 -6.31
CA VAL A 130 -6.29 -16.05 -6.68
C VAL A 130 -5.53 -15.87 -7.99
N ASN A 131 -4.21 -15.91 -7.93
CA ASN A 131 -3.29 -15.62 -9.03
C ASN A 131 -2.72 -16.89 -9.67
N LYS A 132 -2.17 -16.76 -10.87
CA LYS A 132 -1.58 -17.84 -11.67
C LYS A 132 -2.59 -18.93 -12.02
N ILE A 133 -3.82 -18.53 -12.34
CA ILE A 133 -4.88 -19.46 -12.78
C ILE A 133 -4.58 -20.13 -14.13
N ASP A 134 -3.53 -19.69 -14.84
CA ASP A 134 -3.02 -20.27 -16.07
C ASP A 134 -2.16 -21.54 -15.86
N ARG A 135 -1.80 -21.84 -14.61
CA ARG A 135 -1.02 -23.04 -14.30
C ARG A 135 -1.82 -24.32 -14.57
N HIS A 136 -1.13 -25.33 -15.09
CA HIS A 136 -1.72 -26.66 -15.35
C HIS A 136 -2.20 -27.38 -14.07
N ASP A 137 -1.57 -27.10 -12.94
CA ASP A 137 -1.85 -27.64 -11.60
C ASP A 137 -2.73 -26.70 -10.76
N ALA A 138 -3.34 -25.68 -11.37
CA ALA A 138 -4.21 -24.75 -10.65
C ALA A 138 -5.49 -25.43 -10.15
N ARG A 139 -5.81 -25.19 -8.87
CA ARG A 139 -6.99 -25.67 -8.14
C ARG A 139 -7.76 -24.50 -7.50
N PRO A 140 -8.24 -23.52 -8.29
CA PRO A 140 -8.75 -22.25 -7.78
C PRO A 140 -9.97 -22.39 -6.86
N ALA A 141 -10.81 -23.42 -7.03
CA ALA A 141 -11.95 -23.66 -6.14
C ALA A 141 -11.49 -24.07 -4.74
N GLU A 142 -10.56 -25.03 -4.64
CA GLU A 142 -9.99 -25.47 -3.36
C GLU A 142 -9.23 -24.33 -2.67
N VAL A 143 -8.48 -23.52 -3.42
CA VAL A 143 -7.77 -22.36 -2.87
C VAL A 143 -8.74 -21.32 -2.30
N VAL A 144 -9.92 -21.15 -2.90
CA VAL A 144 -10.95 -20.26 -2.34
C VAL A 144 -11.45 -20.79 -0.99
N ASP A 145 -11.69 -22.10 -0.88
CA ASP A 145 -12.09 -22.72 0.38
C ASP A 145 -10.99 -22.53 1.45
N GLU A 146 -9.71 -22.73 1.08
CA GLU A 146 -8.56 -22.48 1.98
C GLU A 146 -8.48 -21.02 2.43
N ILE A 147 -8.83 -20.04 1.57
CA ILE A 147 -8.86 -18.62 1.96
C ILE A 147 -9.96 -18.39 3.00
N TYR A 148 -11.15 -18.97 2.83
CA TYR A 148 -12.23 -18.86 3.82
C TYR A 148 -11.83 -19.51 5.14
N GLU A 149 -11.26 -20.72 5.11
CA GLU A 149 -10.73 -21.40 6.30
C GLU A 149 -9.69 -20.54 7.00
N LEU A 150 -8.76 -19.93 6.27
CA LEU A 150 -7.75 -19.03 6.81
C LEU A 150 -8.36 -17.83 7.53
N PHE A 151 -9.42 -17.20 6.99
CA PHE A 151 -10.08 -16.09 7.66
C PHE A 151 -10.79 -16.54 8.95
N LEU A 152 -11.47 -17.68 8.92
CA LEU A 152 -12.13 -18.25 10.10
C LEU A 152 -11.13 -18.60 11.20
N ASP A 153 -10.01 -19.23 10.82
CA ASP A 153 -8.87 -19.55 11.67
C ASP A 153 -8.24 -18.34 12.37
N LEU A 154 -8.37 -17.16 11.76
CA LEU A 154 -7.85 -15.90 12.25
C LEU A 154 -8.93 -15.06 12.95
N ASP A 155 -10.03 -15.70 13.37
CA ASP A 155 -11.14 -15.10 14.09
C ASP A 155 -11.79 -13.92 13.34
N ALA A 156 -11.86 -13.99 12.01
CA ALA A 156 -12.55 -12.99 11.21
C ALA A 156 -14.03 -12.89 11.59
N THR A 157 -14.53 -11.66 11.70
CA THR A 157 -15.96 -11.41 11.94
C THR A 157 -16.80 -11.75 10.70
N ASN A 158 -18.12 -11.90 10.87
CA ASN A 158 -19.05 -12.16 9.76
C ASN A 158 -18.96 -11.11 8.64
N GLU A 159 -18.73 -9.84 8.97
CA GLU A 159 -18.56 -8.79 7.97
C GLU A 159 -17.22 -8.93 7.23
N GLN A 160 -16.18 -9.41 7.90
CA GLN A 160 -14.84 -9.57 7.34
C GLN A 160 -14.68 -10.80 6.46
N ILE A 161 -15.62 -11.76 6.49
CA ILE A 161 -15.65 -12.90 5.55
C ILE A 161 -16.41 -12.58 4.26
N GLU A 162 -17.11 -11.45 4.19
CA GLU A 162 -17.78 -10.96 2.97
C GLU A 162 -16.82 -10.13 2.10
N PHE A 163 -15.67 -10.72 1.72
CA PHE A 163 -14.73 -10.08 0.81
C PHE A 163 -14.93 -10.56 -0.65
N PRO A 164 -14.72 -9.68 -1.65
CA PRO A 164 -14.72 -10.10 -3.04
C PRO A 164 -13.48 -10.96 -3.34
N ILE A 165 -13.69 -11.95 -4.22
CA ILE A 165 -12.63 -12.81 -4.74
C ILE A 165 -12.48 -12.53 -6.24
N LEU A 166 -11.26 -12.26 -6.68
CA LEU A 166 -10.90 -12.21 -8.09
C LEU A 166 -9.92 -13.32 -8.46
N TYR A 167 -9.87 -13.61 -9.74
CA TYR A 167 -8.91 -14.53 -10.35
C TYR A 167 -7.98 -13.74 -11.27
N SER A 168 -6.70 -14.05 -11.28
CA SER A 168 -5.73 -13.29 -12.08
C SER A 168 -4.63 -14.13 -12.71
N ILE A 169 -4.09 -13.58 -13.79
CA ILE A 169 -2.85 -14.03 -14.44
C ILE A 169 -1.95 -12.79 -14.50
N SER A 170 -1.18 -12.52 -13.44
CA SER A 170 -0.36 -11.30 -13.36
C SER A 170 0.61 -11.15 -14.53
N ARG A 171 1.18 -12.25 -15.02
CA ARG A 171 2.12 -12.24 -16.16
C ARG A 171 1.49 -11.72 -17.45
N ALA A 172 0.21 -12.02 -17.65
CA ALA A 172 -0.55 -11.56 -18.79
C ALA A 172 -1.29 -10.24 -18.48
N GLY A 173 -1.19 -9.75 -17.24
CA GLY A 173 -1.89 -8.56 -16.78
C GLY A 173 -3.41 -8.70 -16.87
N MET A 174 -3.97 -9.86 -16.51
CA MET A 174 -5.42 -10.10 -16.58
C MET A 174 -6.01 -10.35 -15.20
N ALA A 175 -7.21 -9.82 -14.95
CA ALA A 175 -8.03 -10.14 -13.78
C ALA A 175 -9.47 -10.45 -14.21
N LYS A 176 -10.15 -11.31 -13.45
CA LYS A 176 -11.52 -11.80 -13.70
C LYS A 176 -12.31 -11.84 -12.40
N LYS A 177 -13.62 -11.61 -12.45
CA LYS A 177 -14.52 -11.80 -11.30
C LYS A 177 -14.95 -13.26 -11.19
N HIS A 178 -15.17 -13.93 -12.32
CA HIS A 178 -15.43 -15.36 -12.39
C HIS A 178 -14.44 -16.03 -13.36
N LEU A 179 -14.07 -17.29 -13.10
CA LEU A 179 -13.12 -18.04 -13.92
C LEU A 179 -13.53 -18.13 -15.41
N THR A 180 -14.83 -18.19 -15.67
CA THR A 180 -15.44 -18.24 -17.01
C THR A 180 -15.43 -16.92 -17.75
N ASP A 181 -15.16 -15.80 -17.07
CA ASP A 181 -15.19 -14.48 -17.71
C ASP A 181 -14.08 -14.37 -18.75
N HIS A 182 -14.38 -13.67 -19.84
CA HIS A 182 -13.36 -13.18 -20.75
C HIS A 182 -12.83 -11.85 -20.21
N SER A 183 -11.52 -11.74 -20.08
CA SER A 183 -10.83 -10.51 -19.69
C SER A 183 -9.47 -10.49 -20.36
N GLU A 184 -9.01 -9.30 -20.71
CA GLU A 184 -7.72 -9.06 -21.37
C GLU A 184 -6.83 -8.10 -20.57
N ASP A 185 -7.32 -7.59 -19.43
CA ASP A 185 -6.62 -6.59 -18.63
C ASP A 185 -7.00 -6.65 -17.13
N LEU A 186 -6.41 -5.75 -16.34
CA LEU A 186 -6.63 -5.63 -14.90
C LEU A 186 -7.80 -4.72 -14.52
N ARG A 187 -8.63 -4.24 -15.47
CA ARG A 187 -9.77 -3.37 -15.15
C ARG A 187 -10.69 -3.97 -14.08
N PRO A 188 -11.02 -5.28 -14.09
CA PRO A 188 -11.84 -5.86 -13.03
C PRO A 188 -11.22 -5.73 -11.63
N LEU A 189 -9.89 -5.84 -11.52
CA LEU A 189 -9.18 -5.64 -10.27
C LEU A 189 -9.22 -4.18 -9.82
N PHE A 190 -8.93 -3.25 -10.74
CA PHE A 190 -8.98 -1.83 -10.42
C PHE A 190 -10.37 -1.36 -10.00
N ASP A 191 -11.42 -1.79 -10.73
CA ASP A 191 -12.80 -1.50 -10.38
C ASP A 191 -13.15 -2.05 -8.99
N GLN A 192 -12.72 -3.28 -8.66
CA GLN A 192 -12.97 -3.85 -7.33
C GLN A 192 -12.24 -3.10 -6.22
N ILE A 193 -10.99 -2.66 -6.44
CA ILE A 193 -10.26 -1.84 -5.46
C ILE A 193 -11.02 -0.55 -5.16
N VAL A 194 -11.54 0.13 -6.18
CA VAL A 194 -12.28 1.38 -6.01
C VAL A 194 -13.61 1.18 -5.29
N GLU A 195 -14.27 0.04 -5.53
CA GLU A 195 -15.56 -0.35 -4.97
C GLU A 195 -15.45 -0.77 -3.49
N THR A 196 -14.50 -1.64 -3.16
CA THR A 196 -14.40 -2.24 -1.82
C THR A 196 -13.57 -1.41 -0.85
N ILE A 197 -12.49 -0.78 -1.32
CA ILE A 197 -11.61 -0.01 -0.43
C ILE A 197 -12.19 1.40 -0.29
N PRO A 198 -12.43 1.90 0.94
CA PRO A 198 -12.96 3.24 1.14
C PRO A 198 -11.93 4.31 0.80
N ALA A 199 -12.43 5.51 0.47
CA ALA A 199 -11.58 6.68 0.44
C ALA A 199 -11.12 7.05 1.86
N PRO A 200 -9.91 7.62 2.03
CA PRO A 200 -9.43 8.16 3.29
C PRO A 200 -10.44 9.10 3.96
N GLN A 201 -10.69 8.90 5.25
CA GLN A 201 -11.54 9.78 6.06
C GLN A 201 -10.69 10.59 7.03
N ALA A 202 -11.04 11.86 7.20
CA ALA A 202 -10.33 12.72 8.14
C ALA A 202 -10.62 12.30 9.59
N LEU A 203 -9.57 12.08 10.38
CA LEU A 203 -9.71 11.84 11.82
C LEU A 203 -10.14 13.11 12.58
N ARG A 204 -9.76 14.28 12.07
CA ARG A 204 -10.06 15.61 12.60
C ARG A 204 -10.37 16.58 11.46
N ALA A 205 -11.29 17.50 11.70
CA ALA A 205 -11.66 18.52 10.73
C ALA A 205 -10.80 19.79 10.83
N ASP A 206 -10.09 19.98 11.95
CA ASP A 206 -9.56 21.26 12.40
C ASP A 206 -8.03 21.36 12.45
N SER A 207 -7.31 20.25 12.30
CA SER A 207 -5.84 20.24 12.40
C SER A 207 -5.19 19.27 11.45
N LEU A 208 -3.95 19.58 11.06
CA LEU A 208 -3.07 18.67 10.35
C LEU A 208 -2.74 17.48 11.25
N GLN A 209 -2.82 16.27 10.74
CA GLN A 209 -2.29 15.11 11.42
C GLN A 209 -1.59 14.20 10.41
N LEU A 210 -0.28 14.08 10.54
CA LEU A 210 0.54 13.21 9.71
C LEU A 210 1.33 12.27 10.62
N LEU A 211 1.17 10.96 10.43
CA LEU A 211 1.93 9.94 11.15
C LEU A 211 3.16 9.53 10.35
N VAL A 212 4.35 9.65 10.95
CA VAL A 212 5.58 9.13 10.34
C VAL A 212 5.64 7.62 10.52
N ALA A 213 5.61 6.89 9.42
CA ALA A 213 5.56 5.44 9.41
C ALA A 213 6.90 4.80 9.00
N ASN A 214 7.67 5.48 8.17
CA ASN A 214 8.98 5.03 7.75
C ASN A 214 9.95 6.20 7.57
N LEU A 215 11.23 5.88 7.47
CA LEU A 215 12.31 6.82 7.22
C LEU A 215 13.10 6.37 6.01
N ASP A 216 13.57 7.33 5.24
CA ASP A 216 14.45 7.10 4.11
C ASP A 216 15.55 8.17 4.09
N TYR A 217 16.49 8.05 3.17
CA TYR A 217 17.59 8.97 3.02
C TYR A 217 17.80 9.36 1.55
N ASN A 218 18.19 10.61 1.34
CA ASN A 218 18.57 11.12 0.03
C ASN A 218 19.84 11.97 0.18
N ASP A 219 20.81 11.75 -0.71
CA ASP A 219 22.14 12.39 -0.62
C ASP A 219 22.09 13.93 -0.69
N TYR A 220 21.06 14.52 -1.30
CA TYR A 220 20.94 15.97 -1.49
C TYR A 220 20.13 16.67 -0.40
N VAL A 221 19.09 16.01 0.12
CA VAL A 221 18.14 16.60 1.09
C VAL A 221 18.21 15.97 2.48
N GLY A 222 19.04 14.94 2.64
CA GLY A 222 19.25 14.22 3.89
C GLY A 222 18.10 13.26 4.22
N ARG A 223 17.73 13.22 5.50
CA ARG A 223 16.71 12.32 6.03
C ARG A 223 15.32 12.71 5.52
N LEU A 224 14.60 11.73 5.01
CA LEU A 224 13.23 11.83 4.57
C LEU A 224 12.31 11.10 5.55
N ALA A 225 11.26 11.76 6.00
CA ALA A 225 10.18 11.13 6.74
C ALA A 225 9.07 10.73 5.76
N ILE A 226 8.67 9.46 5.80
CA ILE A 226 7.57 8.95 4.99
C ILE A 226 6.39 8.68 5.91
N GLY A 227 5.24 9.24 5.56
CA GLY A 227 4.06 9.17 6.40
C GLY A 227 2.78 9.42 5.62
N ARG A 228 1.66 9.21 6.30
CA ARG A 228 0.32 9.45 5.76
C ARG A 228 -0.34 10.64 6.46
N ILE A 229 -0.98 11.49 5.67
CA ILE A 229 -1.83 12.58 6.16
C ILE A 229 -3.22 12.02 6.49
N PHE A 230 -3.56 11.99 7.78
CA PHE A 230 -4.87 11.58 8.29
C PHE A 230 -5.86 12.73 8.43
N SER A 231 -5.40 13.98 8.48
CA SER A 231 -6.25 15.17 8.60
C SER A 231 -5.50 16.40 8.11
N GLY A 232 -6.23 17.39 7.60
CA GLY A 232 -5.66 18.65 7.11
C GLY A 232 -4.84 18.53 5.82
N GLU A 233 -4.02 19.54 5.60
CA GLU A 233 -3.11 19.67 4.46
C GLU A 233 -1.75 20.18 4.95
N LEU A 234 -0.71 19.92 4.17
CA LEU A 234 0.66 20.37 4.42
C LEU A 234 1.24 20.96 3.15
N ALA A 235 1.90 22.11 3.25
CA ALA A 235 2.61 22.77 2.16
C ALA A 235 4.10 22.96 2.44
N ILE A 236 4.89 23.12 1.37
CA ILE A 236 6.29 23.50 1.48
C ILE A 236 6.38 24.87 2.16
N GLY A 237 7.28 24.99 3.13
CA GLY A 237 7.52 26.22 3.88
C GLY A 237 6.66 26.38 5.13
N ASP A 238 5.66 25.53 5.35
CA ASP A 238 4.82 25.54 6.55
C ASP A 238 5.67 25.34 7.82
N GLN A 239 5.32 26.09 8.87
CA GLN A 239 5.81 25.85 10.22
C GLN A 239 4.84 24.92 10.94
N VAL A 240 5.31 23.70 11.21
CA VAL A 240 4.55 22.66 11.88
C VAL A 240 5.27 22.25 13.16
N VAL A 241 4.61 21.42 13.97
CA VAL A 241 5.25 20.81 15.13
C VAL A 241 5.33 19.31 15.00
N VAL A 242 6.43 18.75 15.48
CA VAL A 242 6.63 17.31 15.66
C VAL A 242 6.34 16.99 17.11
N VAL A 243 5.32 16.18 17.35
CA VAL A 243 4.99 15.60 18.65
C VAL A 243 5.64 14.23 18.75
N LYS A 244 6.59 14.12 19.66
CA LYS A 244 7.31 12.89 19.97
C LYS A 244 6.48 11.96 20.85
N ARG A 245 6.81 10.66 20.84
CA ARG A 245 6.21 9.68 21.77
C ARG A 245 6.35 10.07 23.25
N GLY A 246 7.43 10.75 23.62
CA GLY A 246 7.66 11.27 24.98
C GLY A 246 6.91 12.56 25.32
N GLY A 247 6.06 13.06 24.42
CA GLY A 247 5.28 14.29 24.59
C GLY A 247 6.07 15.59 24.31
N SER A 248 7.35 15.51 23.95
CA SER A 248 8.09 16.70 23.53
C SER A 248 7.59 17.20 22.17
N ILE A 249 7.53 18.53 22.04
CA ILE A 249 7.02 19.22 20.86
C ILE A 249 8.14 20.08 20.31
N LYS A 250 8.51 19.88 19.03
CA LYS A 250 9.54 20.67 18.35
C LYS A 250 8.94 21.36 17.13
N LYS A 251 9.12 22.68 17.02
CA LYS A 251 8.78 23.44 15.81
C LYS A 251 9.77 23.13 14.70
N VAL A 252 9.25 22.86 13.52
CA VAL A 252 10.04 22.50 12.33
C VAL A 252 9.44 23.20 11.12
N ARG A 253 10.26 23.35 10.08
CA ARG A 253 9.81 23.92 8.80
C ARG A 253 9.96 22.90 7.71
N ILE A 254 8.89 22.66 6.94
CA ILE A 254 8.95 21.73 5.83
C ILE A 254 9.74 22.35 4.69
N SER A 255 10.83 21.71 4.29
CA SER A 255 11.74 22.22 3.26
C SER A 255 11.45 21.65 1.87
N GLN A 256 11.01 20.40 1.82
CA GLN A 256 10.64 19.68 0.61
C GLN A 256 9.48 18.75 0.92
N LEU A 257 8.60 18.58 -0.06
CA LEU A 257 7.43 17.72 0.03
C LEU A 257 7.29 16.95 -1.29
N TYR A 258 7.12 15.64 -1.18
CA TYR A 258 6.97 14.75 -2.31
C TYR A 258 5.76 13.86 -2.13
N VAL A 259 5.09 13.53 -3.24
CA VAL A 259 4.12 12.45 -3.33
C VAL A 259 4.68 11.33 -4.19
N PHE A 260 4.16 10.11 -4.00
CA PHE A 260 4.51 8.97 -4.86
C PHE A 260 3.64 8.98 -6.12
N GLU A 261 4.27 8.82 -7.29
CA GLU A 261 3.64 8.64 -8.60
C GLU A 261 4.43 7.60 -9.39
N GLY A 262 3.78 6.49 -9.75
CA GLY A 262 4.47 5.31 -10.27
C GLY A 262 5.48 4.78 -9.27
N LEU A 263 6.71 4.61 -9.74
CA LEU A 263 7.88 4.21 -8.94
C LEU A 263 8.72 5.41 -8.47
N LYS A 264 8.30 6.65 -8.77
CA LYS A 264 9.06 7.86 -8.51
C LYS A 264 8.39 8.69 -7.41
N ARG A 265 9.17 9.62 -6.87
CA ARG A 265 8.70 10.69 -6.02
C ARG A 265 8.62 11.96 -6.85
N GLU A 266 7.48 12.61 -6.86
CA GLU A 266 7.27 13.88 -7.53
C GLU A 266 7.18 15.00 -6.50
N PRO A 267 7.97 16.09 -6.66
CA PRO A 267 7.89 17.24 -5.76
C PRO A 267 6.53 17.94 -5.94
N VAL A 268 5.92 18.33 -4.82
CA VAL A 268 4.64 19.06 -4.82
C VAL A 268 4.67 20.19 -3.82
N ASP A 269 3.97 21.28 -4.13
CA ASP A 269 3.87 22.42 -3.22
C ASP A 269 2.96 22.14 -2.02
N ARG A 270 2.01 21.22 -2.17
CA ARG A 270 1.01 20.87 -1.16
C ARG A 270 0.53 19.42 -1.30
N ALA A 271 0.23 18.78 -0.17
CA ALA A 271 -0.45 17.49 -0.09
C ALA A 271 -1.54 17.52 0.99
N GLY A 272 -2.59 16.71 0.82
CA GLY A 272 -3.76 16.71 1.69
C GLY A 272 -4.14 15.34 2.22
N LEU A 273 -5.34 15.26 2.81
CA LEU A 273 -5.93 14.05 3.37
C LEU A 273 -5.71 12.81 2.48
N GLY A 274 -5.19 11.76 3.09
CA GLY A 274 -5.03 10.45 2.46
C GLY A 274 -3.74 10.27 1.67
N GLU A 275 -3.03 11.34 1.33
CA GLU A 275 -1.74 11.24 0.65
C GLU A 275 -0.70 10.57 1.54
N ILE A 276 0.08 9.69 0.92
CA ILE A 276 1.33 9.18 1.47
C ILE A 276 2.44 10.06 0.91
N VAL A 277 3.14 10.75 1.79
CA VAL A 277 4.13 11.78 1.44
C VAL A 277 5.51 11.41 1.94
N ALA A 278 6.53 11.92 1.26
CA ALA A 278 7.89 12.00 1.77
C ALA A 278 8.25 13.46 2.01
N LEU A 279 8.79 13.80 3.17
CA LEU A 279 9.10 15.18 3.57
C LEU A 279 10.49 15.31 4.16
N ALA A 280 11.14 16.43 3.89
CA ALA A 280 12.49 16.76 4.36
C ALA A 280 12.50 18.03 5.22
N GLY A 281 13.59 18.24 5.95
CA GLY A 281 13.78 19.42 6.82
C GLY A 281 13.49 19.15 8.30
N ILE A 282 13.50 17.88 8.71
CA ILE A 282 13.33 17.48 10.10
C ILE A 282 14.49 16.56 10.51
N GLU A 283 15.49 17.12 11.18
CA GLU A 283 16.73 16.41 11.55
C GLU A 283 16.45 15.24 12.52
N ASP A 284 15.70 15.50 13.60
CA ASP A 284 15.45 14.55 14.67
C ASP A 284 14.14 13.75 14.50
N ILE A 285 13.65 13.54 13.27
CA ILE A 285 12.37 12.83 13.07
C ILE A 285 12.49 11.33 13.33
N GLU A 286 11.54 10.72 14.03
CA GLU A 286 11.54 9.29 14.35
C GLU A 286 10.25 8.61 13.90
N ILE A 287 10.32 7.28 13.78
CA ILE A 287 9.17 6.47 13.41
C ILE A 287 8.13 6.49 14.52
N GLY A 288 6.89 6.82 14.16
CA GLY A 288 5.75 6.96 15.06
C GLY A 288 5.59 8.38 15.63
N ASP A 289 6.43 9.33 15.23
CA ASP A 289 6.19 10.74 15.52
C ASP A 289 4.97 11.25 14.74
N THR A 290 4.29 12.24 15.32
CA THR A 290 3.16 12.92 14.67
C THR A 290 3.57 14.34 14.28
N ILE A 291 3.36 14.69 13.01
CA ILE A 291 3.49 16.06 12.51
C ILE A 291 2.09 16.68 12.49
N THR A 292 1.94 17.83 13.15
CA THR A 292 0.64 18.49 13.38
C THR A 292 0.79 20.02 13.34
N SER A 293 -0.34 20.73 13.35
CA SER A 293 -0.36 22.21 13.35
C SER A 293 0.30 22.78 14.60
N ALA A 294 1.09 23.85 14.44
CA ALA A 294 1.69 24.55 15.57
C ALA A 294 0.66 25.28 16.45
N ASP A 295 -0.50 25.64 15.87
CA ASP A 295 -1.56 26.40 16.55
C ASP A 295 -2.55 25.50 17.29
N ASN A 296 -2.63 24.22 16.90
CA ASN A 296 -3.55 23.22 17.45
C ASN A 296 -2.91 21.81 17.42
N PRO A 297 -1.88 21.57 18.25
CA PRO A 297 -1.08 20.35 18.23
C PRO A 297 -1.87 19.09 18.59
#